data_AF-T1C1Z2-F1
#
_entry.id   AF-T1C1Z2-F1
#
_cell.length_a   1.000
_cell.length_b   1.000
_cell.length_c   1.000
_cell.angle_alpha   90.00
_cell.angle_beta   90.00
_cell.angle_gamma   90.00
#
_symmetry.space_group_name_H-M   'P 1'
#
loop_
_entity.id
_entity.type
_entity.pdbx_description
1 polymer ?
#
loop_
_entity_poly.entity_id
_entity_poly.type
_entity_poly.pdbx_seq_one_letter_code
_entity_poly.pdbx_strand_id
1 'polypeptide(L)'
;MKTKPVIKIRKNASSDRYDGSKYRRRAIREYQQKGYRTWTKENDYGMRWPGTEGVISAVKRKFGENCVNRSAGDLEAEGYQRFWVYDYINQGAKEEAKMRIHD
;
A
#
# COMPACT_ATOMS: atom_id res chain seq x y z
N MET A 1 -16.01 6.12 -7.02
CA MET A 1 -15.21 6.91 -6.06
C MET A 1 -13.94 7.38 -6.75
N LYS A 2 -13.58 8.66 -6.64
CA LYS A 2 -12.33 9.19 -7.23
C LYS A 2 -11.32 9.36 -6.11
N THR A 3 -10.24 8.59 -6.14
CA THR A 3 -9.14 8.71 -5.18
C THR A 3 -8.53 10.10 -5.29
N LYS A 4 -8.55 10.87 -4.19
CA LYS A 4 -7.98 12.22 -4.18
C LYS A 4 -6.45 12.12 -4.34
N PRO A 5 -5.80 13.05 -5.07
CA PRO A 5 -4.35 13.03 -5.25
C PRO A 5 -3.62 13.53 -3.99
N VAL A 6 -3.76 12.78 -2.89
CA VAL A 6 -3.31 13.19 -1.56
C VAL A 6 -2.01 12.48 -1.20
N ILE A 7 -1.06 13.23 -0.65
CA ILE A 7 0.19 12.70 -0.07
C ILE A 7 -0.06 12.45 1.41
N LYS A 8 0.34 11.27 1.91
CA LYS A 8 0.19 10.93 3.33
C LYS A 8 0.85 11.97 4.23
N ILE A 9 0.09 12.43 5.20
CA ILE A 9 0.57 13.36 6.21
C ILE A 9 1.27 12.58 7.31
N ARG A 10 2.44 13.05 7.74
CA ARG A 10 3.17 12.43 8.86
C ARG A 10 2.39 12.66 10.17
N LYS A 11 2.39 11.67 11.06
CA LYS A 11 1.73 11.76 12.38
C LYS A 11 2.14 13.00 13.19
N ASN A 12 3.42 13.37 13.10
CA ASN A 12 4.01 14.51 13.80
C ASN A 12 4.12 15.76 12.91
N ALA A 13 3.32 15.88 11.84
CA ALA A 13 3.34 17.06 10.99
C ALA A 13 2.87 18.29 11.78
N SER A 14 3.60 19.41 11.68
CA SER A 14 3.22 20.66 12.34
C SER A 14 2.42 21.54 11.39
N SER A 15 1.30 22.10 11.87
CA SER A 15 0.55 23.13 11.15
C SER A 15 1.07 24.55 11.39
N ASP A 16 1.91 24.76 12.40
CA ASP A 16 2.14 26.10 12.96
C ASP A 16 3.50 26.68 12.56
N ARG A 17 4.46 25.81 12.21
CA ARG A 17 5.81 26.23 11.80
C ARG A 17 5.98 26.48 10.30
N TYR A 18 4.90 26.46 9.52
CA TYR A 18 4.95 26.66 8.07
C TYR A 18 4.16 27.90 7.66
N ASP A 19 4.88 28.92 7.15
CA ASP A 19 4.29 30.05 6.41
C ASP A 19 3.55 29.58 5.15
N GLY A 20 3.90 28.38 4.66
CA GLY A 20 3.46 27.86 3.38
C GLY A 20 1.96 27.55 3.27
N SER A 21 1.64 26.78 2.24
CA SER A 21 0.27 26.49 1.76
C SER A 21 -0.79 26.36 2.88
N LYS A 22 -1.76 27.28 2.88
CA LYS A 22 -2.96 27.24 3.75
C LYS A 22 -3.71 25.91 3.61
N TYR A 23 -3.75 25.35 2.40
CA TYR A 23 -4.36 24.05 2.12
C TYR A 23 -3.66 22.93 2.89
N ARG A 24 -2.32 22.91 2.88
CA ARG A 24 -1.54 21.90 3.60
C ARG A 24 -1.79 21.96 5.11
N ARG A 25 -1.88 23.16 5.68
CA ARG A 25 -2.20 23.35 7.11
C ARG A 25 -3.58 22.80 7.46
N ARG A 26 -4.59 23.06 6.63
CA ARG A 26 -5.94 22.48 6.80
C ARG A 26 -5.92 20.96 6.73
N ALA A 27 -5.23 20.39 5.74
CA ALA A 27 -5.12 18.94 5.60
C ALA A 27 -4.41 18.28 6.80
N ILE A 28 -3.38 18.93 7.36
CA ILE A 28 -2.69 18.44 8.57
C ILE A 28 -3.64 18.42 9.77
N ARG A 29 -4.38 19.50 10.00
CA ARG A 29 -5.36 19.59 11.09
C ARG A 29 -6.45 18.54 10.95
N GLU A 30 -6.99 18.37 9.73
CA GLU A 30 -7.98 17.35 9.43
C GLU A 30 -7.44 15.93 9.71
N TYR A 31 -6.23 15.63 9.27
CA TYR A 31 -5.57 14.35 9.53
C TYR A 31 -5.38 14.09 11.03
N GLN A 32 -4.93 15.09 11.78
CA GLN A 32 -4.71 14.98 13.22
C GLN A 32 -6.01 14.80 14.01
N GLN A 33 -7.07 15.52 13.63
CA GLN A 33 -8.39 15.39 14.27
C GLN A 33 -9.05 14.04 13.99
N LYS A 34 -9.01 13.58 12.74
CA LYS A 34 -9.70 12.34 12.32
C LYS A 34 -8.90 11.08 12.63
N GLY A 35 -7.57 11.21 12.73
CA GLY A 35 -6.65 10.08 12.83
C GLY A 35 -6.50 9.31 11.51
N TYR A 36 -5.49 8.43 11.45
CA TYR A 36 -5.10 7.74 10.22
C TYR A 36 -6.25 6.94 9.60
N ARG A 37 -6.93 6.08 10.36
CA ARG A 37 -7.94 5.14 9.82
C ARG A 37 -9.11 5.88 9.15
N THR A 38 -9.72 6.84 9.84
CA THR A 38 -10.85 7.60 9.31
C THR A 38 -10.43 8.42 8.10
N TRP A 39 -9.29 9.11 8.20
CA TRP A 39 -8.76 9.91 7.10
C TRP A 39 -8.46 9.07 5.85
N THR A 40 -7.93 7.84 6.01
CA THR A 40 -7.68 6.96 4.87
C THR A 40 -8.95 6.55 4.14
N LYS A 41 -10.03 6.26 4.86
CA LYS A 41 -11.31 5.86 4.28
C LYS A 41 -11.94 7.01 3.48
N GLU A 42 -11.92 8.22 4.02
CA GLU A 42 -12.55 9.38 3.35
C GLU A 42 -11.77 9.91 2.14
N ASN A 43 -10.45 9.67 2.11
CA ASN A 43 -9.60 10.11 1.01
C ASN A 43 -9.30 8.98 0.01
N ASP A 44 -9.87 7.79 0.22
CA ASP A 44 -9.54 6.56 -0.52
C ASP A 44 -8.02 6.32 -0.56
N TYR A 45 -7.31 6.72 0.49
CA TYR A 45 -5.87 6.60 0.57
C TYR A 45 -5.49 5.11 0.73
N GLY A 46 -4.65 4.59 -0.17
CA GLY A 46 -4.37 3.16 -0.33
C GLY A 46 -5.13 2.51 -1.50
N MET A 47 -6.21 3.14 -1.97
CA MET A 47 -6.91 2.75 -3.22
C MET A 47 -6.40 3.55 -4.42
N ARG A 48 -5.27 4.24 -4.29
CA ARG A 48 -4.64 4.97 -5.39
C ARG A 48 -3.93 4.02 -6.35
N TRP A 49 -3.34 2.96 -5.78
CA TRP A 49 -2.67 1.88 -6.50
C TRP A 49 -3.07 0.54 -5.88
N PRO A 50 -4.36 0.16 -5.86
CA PRO A 50 -4.81 -1.02 -5.12
C PRO A 50 -4.17 -2.31 -5.66
N GLY A 51 -3.94 -2.38 -6.98
CA GLY A 51 -3.22 -3.47 -7.63
C GLY A 51 -1.72 -3.51 -7.35
N THR A 52 -1.10 -2.40 -6.92
CA THR A 52 0.37 -2.30 -6.76
C THR A 52 0.77 -2.19 -5.30
N GLU A 53 0.23 -1.25 -4.52
CA GLU A 53 0.54 -1.12 -3.09
C GLU A 53 0.09 -2.34 -2.28
N GLY A 54 -1.09 -2.88 -2.57
CA GLY A 54 -1.63 -4.06 -1.89
C GLY A 54 -0.82 -5.32 -2.18
N VAL A 55 -0.60 -5.60 -3.48
CA VAL A 55 0.14 -6.79 -3.94
C VAL A 55 1.59 -6.72 -3.47
N ILE A 56 2.29 -5.60 -3.66
CA ILE A 56 3.68 -5.44 -3.20
C ILE A 56 3.77 -5.63 -1.67
N SER A 57 2.84 -5.03 -0.91
CA SER A 57 2.81 -5.21 0.55
C SER A 57 2.62 -6.67 0.97
N ALA A 58 1.76 -7.41 0.27
CA ALA A 58 1.51 -8.81 0.56
C ALA A 58 2.70 -9.70 0.18
N VAL A 59 3.31 -9.47 -0.97
CA VAL A 59 4.55 -10.13 -1.42
C VAL A 59 5.67 -9.91 -0.40
N LYS A 60 5.90 -8.66 0.04
CA LYS A 60 6.89 -8.33 1.06
C LYS A 60 6.60 -9.01 2.41
N ARG A 61 5.34 -9.15 2.81
CA ARG A 61 4.95 -9.88 4.03
C ARG A 61 5.23 -11.38 3.93
N LYS A 62 5.09 -11.96 2.74
CA LYS A 62 5.28 -13.40 2.52
C LYS A 62 6.76 -13.78 2.35
N PHE A 63 7.53 -12.97 1.62
CA PHE A 63 8.90 -13.31 1.20
C PHE A 63 9.98 -12.39 1.80
N GLY A 64 9.60 -11.40 2.60
CA GLY A 64 10.50 -10.39 3.15
C GLY A 64 10.64 -9.16 2.25
N GLU A 65 11.04 -8.05 2.86
CA GLU A 65 11.18 -6.77 2.16
C GLU A 65 12.48 -6.68 1.33
N ASN A 66 13.55 -7.29 1.82
CA ASN A 66 14.86 -7.23 1.18
C ASN A 66 15.08 -8.46 0.30
N CYS A 67 15.77 -8.24 -0.81
CA CYS A 67 16.39 -9.31 -1.60
C CYS A 67 17.76 -9.66 -0.99
N VAL A 68 18.21 -10.89 -1.16
CA VAL A 68 19.46 -11.39 -0.56
C VAL A 68 20.67 -11.32 -1.50
N ASN A 69 20.41 -11.23 -2.80
CA ASN A 69 21.46 -11.22 -3.81
C ASN A 69 22.26 -9.90 -3.85
N ARG A 70 23.46 -9.97 -4.42
CA ARG A 70 24.39 -8.83 -4.53
C ARG A 70 24.54 -8.29 -5.96
N SER A 71 24.19 -9.09 -6.96
CA SER A 71 24.17 -8.72 -8.37
C SER A 71 22.84 -8.07 -8.73
N ALA A 72 22.86 -7.02 -9.54
CA ALA A 72 21.65 -6.34 -10.00
C ALA A 72 20.70 -7.29 -10.79
N GLY A 73 21.26 -8.16 -11.65
CA GLY A 73 20.46 -9.12 -12.41
C GLY A 73 19.80 -10.17 -11.53
N ASP A 74 20.52 -10.67 -10.52
CA ASP A 74 19.99 -11.68 -9.60
C ASP A 74 18.97 -11.08 -8.62
N LEU A 75 19.12 -9.80 -8.26
CA LEU A 75 18.12 -9.05 -7.50
C LEU A 75 16.82 -8.90 -8.27
N GLU A 76 16.91 -8.62 -9.57
CA GLU A 76 15.74 -8.52 -10.46
C GLU A 76 15.06 -9.88 -10.62
N ALA A 77 15.83 -10.93 -10.91
CA ALA A 77 15.31 -12.29 -11.02
C ALA A 77 14.63 -12.76 -9.72
N GLU A 78 15.23 -12.48 -8.57
CA GLU A 78 14.64 -12.76 -7.25
C GLU A 78 13.32 -12.01 -7.06
N GLY A 79 13.26 -10.74 -7.50
CA GLY A 79 12.03 -9.96 -7.54
C GLY A 79 10.94 -10.65 -8.35
N TYR A 80 11.20 -10.96 -9.63
CA TYR A 80 10.22 -11.64 -10.49
C TYR A 80 9.73 -12.96 -9.92
N GLN A 81 10.63 -13.78 -9.40
CA GLN A 81 10.29 -15.06 -8.79
C GLN A 81 9.32 -14.89 -7.62
N ARG A 82 9.56 -13.93 -6.71
CA ARG A 82 8.67 -13.66 -5.57
C ARG A 82 7.27 -13.26 -6.01
N PHE A 83 7.15 -12.40 -7.03
CA PHE A 83 5.83 -12.02 -7.56
C PHE A 83 5.14 -13.17 -8.28
N TRP A 84 5.87 -13.95 -9.08
CA TRP A 84 5.32 -15.12 -9.78
C TRP A 84 4.80 -16.18 -8.81
N VAL A 85 5.60 -16.55 -7.80
CA VAL A 85 5.18 -17.51 -6.76
C VAL A 85 3.96 -16.99 -5.99
N TYR A 86 3.93 -15.70 -5.66
CA TYR A 86 2.78 -15.10 -4.97
C TYR A 86 1.48 -15.21 -5.79
N ASP A 87 1.55 -14.91 -7.08
CA ASP A 87 0.39 -14.99 -7.97
C ASP A 87 -0.07 -16.43 -8.14
N TYR A 88 0.86 -17.36 -8.36
CA TYR A 88 0.57 -18.79 -8.45
C TYR A 88 -0.17 -19.33 -7.21
N ILE A 89 0.33 -19.02 -6.02
CA ILE A 89 -0.32 -19.41 -4.74
C ILE A 89 -1.73 -18.80 -4.64
N ASN A 90 -1.88 -17.53 -5.00
CA ASN A 90 -3.18 -16.86 -4.92
C ASN A 90 -4.21 -17.40 -5.91
N GLN A 91 -3.78 -17.80 -7.10
CA GLN A 91 -4.66 -18.44 -8.08
C GLN A 91 -5.14 -19.78 -7.55
N GLY A 92 -4.24 -20.63 -7.04
CA GLY A 92 -4.62 -21.91 -6.42
C GLY A 92 -5.61 -21.74 -5.27
N ALA A 93 -5.35 -20.79 -4.36
CA ALA A 93 -6.24 -20.50 -3.24
C ALA A 93 -7.64 -20.03 -3.67
N LYS A 94 -7.75 -19.27 -4.78
CA LYS A 94 -9.04 -18.84 -5.33
C LYS A 94 -9.83 -20.00 -5.90
N GLU A 95 -9.18 -20.93 -6.58
CA GLU A 95 -9.85 -22.11 -7.13
C GLU A 95 -10.33 -23.05 -6.02
N GLU A 96 -9.53 -23.29 -4.98
CA GLU A 96 -9.97 -24.04 -3.80
C GLU A 96 -11.18 -23.40 -3.11
N ALA A 97 -11.18 -22.07 -2.98
CA ALA A 97 -12.29 -21.35 -2.37
C ALA A 97 -13.58 -21.46 -3.21
N LYS A 98 -13.48 -21.42 -4.54
CA LYS A 98 -14.63 -21.62 -5.43
C LYS A 98 -15.21 -23.03 -5.29
N MET A 99 -14.36 -24.05 -5.26
CA MET A 99 -14.81 -25.43 -5.08
C MET A 99 -15.60 -25.60 -3.77
N ARG A 100 -15.07 -25.07 -2.65
CA ARG A 100 -15.74 -25.13 -1.34
C ARG A 100 -17.06 -24.36 -1.23
N ILE A 101 -17.35 -23.43 -2.15
CA ILE A 101 -18.61 -22.66 -2.17
C ILE A 101 -19.67 -23.41 -3.00
N HIS A 102 -19.26 -24.33 -3.86
CA HIS A 102 -20.14 -25.10 -4.74
C HIS A 102 -20.42 -26.54 -4.23
N ASP A 103 -19.78 -26.96 -3.13
CA ASP A 103 -20.10 -28.16 -2.34
C ASP A 103 -21.07 -27.83 -1.20
#